data_AF-A0A0F0HK85-F1
#
_entry.id   AF-A0A0F0HK85-F1
#
_cell.length_a   1.000
_cell.length_b   1.000
_cell.length_c   1.000
_cell.angle_alpha   90.00
_cell.angle_beta   90.00
_cell.angle_gamma   90.00
#
_symmetry.space_group_name_H-M   'P 1'
#
loop_
_entity.id
_entity.type
_entity.pdbx_description
1 polymer ?
#
loop_
_entity_poly.entity_id
_entity_poly.type
_entity_poly.pdbx_seq_one_letter_code
_entity_poly.pdbx_strand_id
1 'polypeptide(L)'
;MIQAAVFSRASALVRSSRELLAVHGLIAVPGDIQKPVDAVCAGWDVDTAARDVQAHLDGERAMANAALPVMIPHPRDLVDLFDLTNSPMTDAEAATRYNLDTVTVLPVWARSDGRLALDPDGSLLLPELRHADLHPIRERLLSVRLQPWQKTLSDLAGRLPGWDGERRPGRVLILEHPCGEGELSVGGWTVSYDCRRGLVVQAPVAEERA
;
A
#
# COMPACT_ATOMS: atom_id res chain seq x y z
N MET A 1 13.97 12.08 4.72
CA MET A 1 12.79 12.27 5.60
C MET A 1 11.65 11.27 5.30
N ILE A 2 11.92 10.07 4.75
CA ILE A 2 10.88 9.10 4.32
C ILE A 2 10.69 7.96 5.35
N GLN A 3 11.69 7.66 6.18
CA GLN A 3 11.60 6.60 7.19
C GLN A 3 10.53 6.86 8.26
N ALA A 4 10.25 8.12 8.60
CA ALA A 4 9.31 8.45 9.68
C ALA A 4 7.82 8.21 9.33
N ALA A 5 7.44 8.10 8.05
CA ALA A 5 6.04 7.92 7.65
C ALA A 5 5.59 6.45 7.66
N VAL A 6 6.48 5.51 7.33
CA VAL A 6 6.22 4.07 7.44
C VAL A 6 6.34 3.60 8.91
N PHE A 7 7.19 4.29 9.67
CA PHE A 7 7.52 3.96 11.05
C PHE A 7 7.10 5.03 12.05
N SER A 8 6.09 5.86 11.78
CA SER A 8 5.60 6.78 12.83
C SER A 8 5.09 6.00 14.05
N ARG A 9 4.58 4.78 13.82
CA ARG A 9 4.23 3.78 14.83
C ARG A 9 5.42 2.98 15.37
N ALA A 10 6.58 3.04 14.72
CA ALA A 10 7.80 2.36 15.15
C ALA A 10 8.90 3.35 15.56
N SER A 11 8.62 4.63 15.78
CA SER A 11 9.61 5.56 16.33
C SER A 11 10.02 5.12 17.74
N ALA A 12 9.06 4.68 18.56
CA ALA A 12 9.28 4.04 19.86
C ALA A 12 10.07 2.73 19.73
N LEU A 13 9.68 1.83 18.81
CA LEU A 13 10.36 0.55 18.61
C LEU A 13 11.78 0.70 18.04
N VAL A 14 11.99 1.61 17.08
CA VAL A 14 13.30 1.92 16.49
C VAL A 14 14.20 2.57 17.53
N ARG A 15 13.67 3.47 18.36
CA ARG A 15 14.42 4.08 19.46
C ARG A 15 14.79 3.05 20.53
N SER A 16 13.81 2.30 21.03
CA SER A 16 14.02 1.23 22.01
C SER A 16 15.02 0.19 21.47
N SER A 17 14.89 -0.23 20.21
CA SER A 17 15.85 -1.13 19.56
C SER A 17 17.25 -0.51 19.47
N ARG A 18 17.38 0.78 19.17
CA ARG A 18 18.68 1.47 19.12
C ARG A 18 19.32 1.59 20.49
N GLU A 19 18.55 1.89 21.53
CA GLU A 19 19.02 1.96 22.91
C GLU A 19 19.45 0.57 23.40
N LEU A 20 18.66 -0.47 23.09
CA LEU A 20 19.01 -1.85 23.42
C LEU A 20 20.29 -2.31 22.72
N LEU A 21 20.42 -2.02 21.42
CA LEU A 21 21.61 -2.34 20.64
C LEU A 21 22.84 -1.49 21.04
N ALA A 22 22.65 -0.32 21.65
CA ALA A 22 23.75 0.47 22.17
C ALA A 22 24.30 -0.09 23.49
N VAL A 23 23.46 -0.75 24.28
CA VAL A 23 23.84 -1.40 25.54
C VAL A 23 24.33 -2.82 25.33
N HIS A 24 23.79 -3.53 24.33
CA HIS A 24 24.22 -4.87 23.96
C HIS A 24 25.44 -4.82 23.03
N GLY A 25 26.49 -5.56 23.39
CA GLY A 25 27.66 -5.78 22.53
C GLY A 25 27.35 -6.76 21.38
N LEU A 26 28.29 -7.66 21.07
CA LEU A 26 28.06 -8.71 20.08
C LEU A 26 26.90 -9.61 20.50
N ILE A 27 25.95 -9.85 19.59
CA ILE A 27 24.80 -10.74 19.79
C ILE A 27 25.12 -12.10 19.19
N ALA A 28 25.19 -13.16 20.00
CA ALA A 28 25.39 -14.52 19.49
C ALA A 28 24.06 -15.12 19.00
N VAL A 29 24.01 -15.51 17.74
CA VAL A 29 22.85 -16.16 17.13
C VAL A 29 22.98 -17.69 17.26
N PRO A 30 21.94 -18.43 17.72
CA PRO A 30 20.60 -17.96 18.07
C PRO A 30 20.40 -17.61 19.56
N GLY A 31 21.39 -17.89 20.42
CA GLY A 31 21.21 -17.89 21.88
C GLY A 31 20.82 -16.55 22.51
N ASP A 32 21.22 -15.44 21.91
CA ASP A 32 21.01 -14.10 22.46
C ASP A 32 19.83 -13.36 21.82
N ILE A 33 19.08 -13.94 20.88
CA ILE A 33 18.00 -13.24 20.17
C ILE A 33 16.78 -12.98 21.06
N GLN A 34 16.44 -13.92 21.95
CA GLN A 34 15.20 -13.81 22.72
C GLN A 34 15.22 -12.63 23.69
N LYS A 35 16.37 -12.34 24.32
CA LYS A 35 16.49 -11.27 25.31
C LYS A 35 16.20 -9.87 24.72
N PRO A 36 16.75 -9.47 23.56
CA PRO A 36 16.36 -8.23 22.89
C PRO A 36 14.90 -8.19 22.45
N VAL A 37 14.35 -9.30 21.94
CA VAL A 37 12.94 -9.36 21.54
C VAL A 37 12.03 -9.11 22.74
N ASP A 38 12.26 -9.82 23.84
CA ASP A 38 11.50 -9.65 25.07
C ASP A 38 11.65 -8.24 25.62
N ALA A 39 12.85 -7.65 25.59
CA ALA A 39 13.06 -6.31 26.11
C ALA A 39 12.35 -5.22 25.25
N VAL A 40 12.31 -5.36 23.93
CA VAL A 40 11.57 -4.43 23.03
C VAL A 40 10.05 -4.61 23.15
N CYS A 41 9.58 -5.84 23.33
CA CYS A 41 8.14 -6.15 23.38
C CYS A 41 7.52 -6.04 24.79
N ALA A 42 8.28 -6.31 25.85
CA ALA A 42 7.81 -6.29 27.24
C ALA A 42 8.18 -5.01 27.99
N GLY A 43 9.17 -4.24 27.53
CA GLY A 43 9.75 -3.12 28.25
C GLY A 43 9.72 -1.81 27.47
N TRP A 44 8.60 -1.08 27.55
CA TRP A 44 8.57 0.37 27.25
C TRP A 44 8.85 1.23 28.48
N ASP A 45 9.51 0.66 29.49
CA ASP A 45 9.89 1.30 30.76
C ASP A 45 11.23 2.04 30.69
N VAL A 46 11.91 2.02 29.54
CA VAL A 46 12.97 2.99 29.21
C VAL A 46 12.33 4.34 28.92
N ASP A 47 12.96 5.45 29.33
CA ASP A 47 12.57 6.90 29.24
C ASP A 47 12.10 7.36 27.83
N THR A 48 11.11 6.65 27.30
CA THR A 48 10.56 6.79 25.99
C THR A 48 9.48 7.83 26.16
N ALA A 49 9.77 9.09 25.78
CA ALA A 49 8.84 10.22 25.87
C ALA A 49 7.37 9.75 25.75
N ALA A 50 6.61 9.86 26.85
CA ALA A 50 5.33 9.16 27.05
C ALA A 50 4.33 9.32 25.89
N ARG A 51 4.45 10.40 25.12
CA ARG A 51 3.67 10.64 23.89
C ARG A 51 3.89 9.59 22.80
N ASP A 52 5.11 9.14 22.54
CA ASP A 52 5.39 8.18 21.46
C ASP A 52 4.86 6.79 21.80
N VAL A 53 5.01 6.39 23.07
CA VAL A 53 4.45 5.14 23.60
C VAL A 53 2.93 5.17 23.59
N GLN A 54 2.33 6.28 24.05
CA GLN A 54 0.88 6.45 24.02
C GLN A 54 0.33 6.43 22.60
N ALA A 55 0.98 7.12 21.65
CA ALA A 55 0.58 7.10 20.25
C ALA A 55 0.67 5.70 19.61
N HIS A 56 1.67 4.91 20.00
CA HIS A 56 1.78 3.51 19.58
C HIS A 56 0.64 2.66 20.15
N LEU A 57 0.41 2.71 21.47
CA LEU A 57 -0.68 2.00 22.16
C LEU A 57 -2.07 2.38 21.61
N ASP A 58 -2.29 3.66 21.34
CA ASP A 58 -3.53 4.13 20.73
C ASP A 58 -3.68 3.59 19.30
N GLY A 59 -2.57 3.46 18.57
CA GLY A 59 -2.51 2.78 17.28
C GLY A 59 -2.88 1.30 17.36
N GLU A 60 -2.36 0.55 18.35
CA GLU A 60 -2.71 -0.85 18.58
C GLU A 60 -4.19 -1.03 18.96
N ARG A 61 -4.71 -0.17 19.84
CA ARG A 61 -6.12 -0.15 20.19
C ARG A 61 -7.01 0.16 18.99
N ALA A 62 -6.62 1.13 18.16
CA ALA A 62 -7.34 1.44 16.93
C ALA A 62 -7.35 0.25 15.95
N MET A 63 -6.23 -0.46 15.82
CA MET A 63 -6.13 -1.69 15.02
C MET A 63 -7.06 -2.79 15.55
N ALA A 64 -7.00 -3.08 16.85
CA ALA A 64 -7.84 -4.09 17.48
C ALA A 64 -9.33 -3.76 17.33
N ASN A 65 -9.72 -2.51 17.59
CA ASN A 65 -11.10 -2.05 17.45
C ASN A 65 -11.61 -2.11 16.00
N ALA A 66 -10.75 -1.81 15.03
CA ALA A 66 -11.11 -1.92 13.62
C ALA A 66 -11.24 -3.37 13.13
N ALA A 67 -10.58 -4.32 13.78
CA ALA A 67 -10.70 -5.74 13.47
C ALA A 67 -12.01 -6.37 14.00
N LEU A 68 -12.53 -5.88 15.14
CA LEU A 68 -13.71 -6.47 15.79
C LEU A 68 -14.92 -6.70 14.86
N PRO A 69 -15.31 -5.78 13.96
CA PRO A 69 -16.48 -5.97 13.10
C PRO A 69 -16.30 -7.04 12.01
N VAL A 70 -15.06 -7.46 11.73
CA VAL A 70 -14.72 -8.42 10.65
C VAL A 70 -14.20 -9.75 11.19
N MET A 71 -14.01 -9.87 12.50
CA MET A 71 -13.65 -11.13 13.13
C MET A 71 -14.87 -12.05 13.19
N ILE A 72 -14.63 -13.34 12.95
CA ILE A 72 -15.62 -14.36 13.27
C ILE A 72 -15.87 -14.37 14.79
N PRO A 73 -17.11 -14.65 15.25
CA PRO A 73 -17.42 -14.76 16.66
C PRO A 73 -16.51 -15.75 17.38
N HIS A 74 -16.25 -15.49 18.66
CA HIS A 74 -15.54 -16.46 19.49
C HIS A 74 -16.37 -17.76 19.59
N PRO A 75 -15.75 -18.97 19.58
CA PRO A 75 -16.49 -20.23 19.52
C PRO A 75 -17.51 -20.46 20.65
N ARG A 76 -17.32 -19.80 21.80
CA ARG A 76 -18.25 -19.87 22.94
C ARG A 76 -19.51 -19.02 22.77
N ASP A 77 -19.44 -18.03 21.89
CA ASP A 77 -20.52 -17.08 21.63
C ASP A 77 -21.30 -17.46 20.35
N LEU A 78 -20.88 -18.54 19.68
CA LEU A 78 -21.49 -19.03 18.46
C LEU A 78 -22.75 -19.84 18.78
N VAL A 79 -23.91 -19.27 18.45
CA VAL A 79 -25.22 -19.93 18.60
C VAL A 79 -25.65 -20.59 17.29
N ASP A 80 -25.27 -20.03 16.13
CA ASP A 80 -25.56 -20.55 14.80
C ASP A 80 -24.33 -20.46 13.88
N LEU A 81 -24.10 -21.47 13.03
CA LEU A 81 -23.06 -21.44 12.01
C LEU A 81 -23.30 -20.36 10.94
N PHE A 82 -24.55 -19.93 10.75
CA PHE A 82 -24.89 -18.83 9.86
C PHE A 82 -24.11 -17.55 10.19
N ASP A 83 -23.88 -17.28 11.48
CA ASP A 83 -23.17 -16.10 11.98
C ASP A 83 -21.69 -16.06 11.56
N LEU A 84 -21.11 -17.18 11.14
CA LEU A 84 -19.74 -17.24 10.61
C LEU A 84 -19.61 -16.63 9.22
N THR A 85 -20.71 -16.56 8.47
CA THR A 85 -20.72 -16.15 7.05
C THR A 85 -21.62 -14.95 6.77
N ASN A 86 -22.55 -14.64 7.67
CA ASN A 86 -23.49 -13.54 7.51
C ASN A 86 -22.91 -12.21 8.01
N SER A 87 -21.79 -11.79 7.42
CA SER A 87 -21.24 -10.46 7.65
C SER A 87 -21.76 -9.49 6.58
N PRO A 88 -22.31 -8.31 6.96
CA PRO A 88 -22.69 -7.28 5.99
C PRO A 88 -21.48 -6.55 5.38
N MET A 89 -20.26 -6.93 5.78
CA MET A 89 -19.01 -6.29 5.36
C MET A 89 -18.58 -6.77 3.97
N THR A 90 -18.00 -5.85 3.20
CA THR A 90 -17.38 -6.15 1.91
C THR A 90 -16.03 -6.86 2.10
N ASP A 91 -15.56 -7.59 1.08
CA ASP A 91 -14.21 -8.22 1.09
C ASP A 91 -13.08 -7.22 1.36
N ALA A 92 -13.27 -5.96 0.94
CA ALA A 92 -12.32 -4.89 1.18
C ALA A 92 -12.29 -4.46 2.66
N GLU A 93 -13.43 -4.50 3.35
CA GLU A 93 -13.54 -4.22 4.78
C GLU A 93 -13.02 -5.39 5.61
N ALA A 94 -13.23 -6.63 5.16
CA ALA A 94 -12.68 -7.85 5.77
C ALA A 94 -11.16 -8.04 5.56
N ALA A 95 -10.46 -7.05 4.98
CA ALA A 95 -9.03 -7.14 4.72
C ALA A 95 -8.24 -7.30 6.02
N THR A 96 -7.37 -8.32 6.07
CA THR A 96 -6.63 -8.73 7.27
C THR A 96 -5.43 -7.84 7.62
N ARG A 97 -5.13 -6.82 6.79
CA ARG A 97 -3.99 -5.91 6.98
C ARG A 97 -4.46 -4.47 7.13
N TYR A 98 -4.51 -4.00 8.37
CA TYR A 98 -4.92 -2.64 8.71
C TYR A 98 -3.99 -1.57 8.11
N ASN A 99 -4.56 -0.55 7.46
CA ASN A 99 -3.85 0.61 6.87
C ASN A 99 -2.75 0.25 5.85
N LEU A 100 -2.83 -0.92 5.23
CA LEU A 100 -1.99 -1.31 4.10
C LEU A 100 -2.84 -1.47 2.83
N ASP A 101 -3.84 -0.59 2.68
CA ASP A 101 -4.65 -0.56 1.48
C ASP A 101 -3.73 -0.33 0.28
N THR A 102 -3.75 -1.30 -0.62
CA THR A 102 -3.02 -1.21 -1.88
C THR A 102 -4.02 -1.14 -3.02
N VAL A 103 -3.74 -0.26 -3.97
CA VAL A 103 -4.43 -0.26 -5.26
C VAL A 103 -3.48 -0.76 -6.32
N THR A 104 -4.05 -1.36 -7.36
CA THR A 104 -3.27 -1.78 -8.53
C THR A 104 -3.32 -0.67 -9.57
N VAL A 105 -2.15 -0.23 -10.04
CA VAL A 105 -2.03 0.76 -11.10
C VAL A 105 -1.32 0.15 -12.31
N LEU A 106 -1.69 0.61 -13.50
CA LEU A 106 -1.04 0.26 -14.76
C LEU A 106 -0.49 1.53 -15.42
N PRO A 107 0.84 1.72 -15.44
CA PRO A 107 1.46 2.75 -16.26
C PRO A 107 1.23 2.47 -17.74
N VAL A 108 0.78 3.49 -18.47
CA VAL A 108 0.62 3.46 -19.93
C VAL A 108 1.13 4.76 -20.52
N TRP A 109 1.49 4.76 -21.80
CA TRP A 109 2.01 5.92 -22.50
C TRP A 109 1.10 6.30 -23.67
N ALA A 110 0.69 7.55 -23.71
CA ALA A 110 -0.09 8.08 -24.81
C ALA A 110 0.80 8.25 -26.05
N ARG A 111 0.40 7.65 -27.17
CA ARG A 111 1.04 7.81 -28.47
C ARG A 111 0.42 8.97 -29.25
N SER A 112 1.14 9.45 -30.26
CA SER A 112 0.68 10.54 -31.14
C SER A 112 -0.58 10.20 -31.95
N ASP A 113 -0.89 8.92 -32.12
CA ASP A 113 -2.10 8.41 -32.78
C ASP A 113 -3.30 8.25 -31.82
N GLY A 114 -3.14 8.64 -30.54
CA GLY A 114 -4.16 8.52 -29.51
C GLY A 114 -4.28 7.13 -28.88
N ARG A 115 -3.45 6.17 -29.32
CA ARG A 115 -3.41 4.82 -28.72
C ARG A 115 -2.54 4.81 -27.48
N LEU A 116 -2.78 3.84 -26.61
CA LEU A 116 -2.00 3.63 -25.39
C LEU A 116 -0.97 2.52 -25.61
N ALA A 117 0.24 2.74 -25.10
CA ALA A 117 1.30 1.76 -25.05
C ALA A 117 1.59 1.32 -23.61
N LEU A 118 2.16 0.14 -23.47
CA LEU A 118 2.61 -0.49 -22.22
C LEU A 118 4.09 -0.21 -21.94
N ASP A 119 4.75 0.51 -22.82
CA ASP A 119 6.14 0.92 -22.72
C ASP A 119 6.36 2.38 -23.17
N PRO A 120 7.41 3.05 -22.65
CA PRO A 120 7.71 4.43 -23.02
C PRO A 120 8.06 4.65 -24.49
N ASP A 121 8.67 3.65 -25.14
CA ASP A 121 9.05 3.71 -26.55
C ASP A 121 7.88 3.43 -27.51
N GLY A 122 6.74 3.01 -26.97
CA GLY A 122 5.53 2.72 -27.74
C GLY A 122 5.59 1.41 -28.54
N SER A 123 6.57 0.53 -28.29
CA SER A 123 6.75 -0.72 -29.03
C SER A 123 5.64 -1.73 -28.74
N LEU A 124 5.14 -1.74 -27.51
CA LEU A 124 4.12 -2.66 -27.03
C LEU A 124 2.81 -1.90 -26.78
N LEU A 125 1.82 -2.14 -27.62
CA LEU A 125 0.52 -1.48 -27.50
C LEU A 125 -0.35 -2.10 -26.41
N LEU A 126 -1.16 -1.27 -25.76
CA LEU A 126 -2.21 -1.72 -24.87
C LEU A 126 -3.28 -2.46 -25.71
N PRO A 127 -3.56 -3.74 -25.44
CA PRO A 127 -4.53 -4.48 -26.21
C PRO A 127 -5.96 -3.96 -26.02
N GLU A 128 -6.63 -3.65 -27.13
CA GLU A 128 -8.01 -3.14 -27.13
C GLU A 128 -9.07 -4.27 -27.24
N LEU A 129 -8.65 -5.49 -27.60
CA LEU A 129 -9.55 -6.60 -27.96
C LEU A 129 -9.83 -7.59 -26.81
N ARG A 130 -11.04 -8.16 -26.80
CA ARG A 130 -11.53 -9.16 -25.82
C ARG A 130 -10.67 -10.42 -25.65
N HIS A 131 -9.91 -10.80 -26.69
CA HIS A 131 -9.15 -12.06 -26.72
C HIS A 131 -7.64 -11.84 -26.73
N ALA A 132 -7.19 -10.63 -26.42
CA ALA A 132 -5.77 -10.35 -26.35
C ALA A 132 -5.10 -11.10 -25.19
N ASP A 133 -3.82 -11.40 -25.37
CA ASP A 133 -2.99 -11.88 -24.28
C ASP A 133 -2.86 -10.80 -23.20
N LEU A 134 -3.23 -11.17 -21.98
CA LEU A 134 -3.20 -10.30 -20.81
C LEU A 134 -1.85 -10.36 -20.09
N HIS A 135 -0.99 -11.30 -20.45
CA HIS A 135 0.32 -11.48 -19.84
C HIS A 135 1.15 -10.18 -19.83
N PRO A 136 1.25 -9.41 -20.93
CA PRO A 136 2.06 -8.19 -20.94
C PRO A 136 1.53 -7.11 -19.99
N ILE A 137 0.22 -7.08 -19.73
CA ILE A 137 -0.38 -6.17 -18.75
C ILE A 137 -0.09 -6.64 -17.34
N ARG A 138 -0.30 -7.93 -17.05
CA ARG A 138 -0.09 -8.51 -15.71
C ARG A 138 1.33 -8.30 -15.21
N GLU A 139 2.32 -8.39 -16.09
CA GLU A 139 3.73 -8.14 -15.76
C GLU A 139 4.05 -6.68 -15.42
N ARG A 140 3.16 -5.74 -15.76
CA ARG A 140 3.35 -4.29 -15.58
C ARG A 140 2.42 -3.69 -14.53
N LEU A 141 1.58 -4.50 -13.91
CA LEU A 141 0.74 -4.07 -12.79
C LEU A 141 1.62 -3.75 -11.58
N LEU A 142 1.42 -2.58 -11.01
CA LEU A 142 2.11 -2.15 -9.79
C LEU A 142 1.12 -2.09 -8.63
N SER A 143 1.44 -2.78 -7.54
CA SER A 143 0.72 -2.58 -6.27
C SER A 143 1.31 -1.40 -5.53
N VAL A 144 0.53 -0.34 -5.36
CA VAL A 144 0.94 0.90 -4.69
C VAL A 144 0.05 1.19 -3.51
N ARG A 145 0.57 1.87 -2.48
CA ARG A 145 -0.25 2.27 -1.34
C ARG A 145 -1.36 3.21 -1.78
N LEU A 146 -2.54 3.04 -1.20
CA LEU A 146 -3.67 3.92 -1.41
C LEU A 146 -3.29 5.34 -0.97
N GLN A 147 -3.52 6.31 -1.84
CA GLN A 147 -3.21 7.73 -1.66
C GLN A 147 -4.30 8.58 -2.33
N PRO A 148 -4.52 9.84 -1.87
CA PRO A 148 -5.60 10.68 -2.38
C PRO A 148 -5.56 10.93 -3.90
N TRP A 149 -4.36 11.06 -4.49
CA TRP A 149 -4.19 11.38 -5.92
C TRP A 149 -4.81 10.33 -6.84
N GLN A 150 -4.84 9.07 -6.42
CA GLN A 150 -5.37 7.95 -7.21
C GLN A 150 -6.87 8.05 -7.46
N LYS A 151 -7.62 8.81 -6.64
CA LYS A 151 -9.06 9.03 -6.84
C LYS A 151 -9.39 9.77 -8.13
N THR A 152 -8.41 10.47 -8.71
CA THR A 152 -8.56 11.21 -9.96
C THR A 152 -8.22 10.39 -11.20
N LEU A 153 -7.66 9.18 -11.02
CA LEU A 153 -7.33 8.30 -12.12
C LEU A 153 -8.57 7.60 -12.67
N SER A 154 -8.50 7.28 -13.96
CA SER A 154 -9.51 6.46 -14.63
C SER A 154 -9.30 4.98 -14.35
N ASP A 155 -10.39 4.22 -14.30
CA ASP A 155 -10.36 2.77 -14.25
C ASP A 155 -10.03 2.18 -15.63
N LEU A 156 -9.20 1.14 -15.67
CA LEU A 156 -8.90 0.36 -16.88
C LEU A 156 -10.17 -0.16 -17.55
N ALA A 157 -11.16 -0.60 -16.79
CA ALA A 157 -12.44 -1.06 -17.34
C ALA A 157 -13.20 0.06 -18.07
N GLY A 158 -13.06 1.31 -17.60
CA GLY A 158 -13.66 2.47 -18.25
C GLY A 158 -12.97 2.85 -19.56
N ARG A 159 -11.65 2.59 -19.67
CA ARG A 159 -10.88 2.85 -20.90
C ARG A 159 -10.96 1.73 -21.93
N LEU A 160 -11.11 0.49 -21.48
CA LEU A 160 -11.22 -0.68 -22.34
C LEU A 160 -12.59 -1.36 -22.16
N PRO A 161 -13.70 -0.71 -22.59
CA PRO A 161 -15.05 -1.27 -22.43
C PRO A 161 -15.22 -2.59 -23.18
N GLY A 162 -14.36 -2.83 -24.19
CA GLY A 162 -14.29 -4.08 -24.91
C GLY A 162 -14.00 -5.26 -24.00
N TRP A 163 -13.23 -5.11 -22.93
CA TRP A 163 -12.89 -6.23 -22.05
C TRP A 163 -14.07 -6.48 -21.12
N ASP A 164 -14.75 -7.62 -21.15
CA ASP A 164 -15.91 -7.87 -20.28
C ASP A 164 -15.83 -9.24 -19.59
N GLY A 165 -16.28 -9.33 -18.34
CA GLY A 165 -16.39 -10.58 -17.55
C GLY A 165 -15.11 -11.11 -16.88
N GLU A 166 -15.14 -12.39 -16.54
CA GLU A 166 -14.33 -13.15 -15.55
C GLU A 166 -12.79 -13.14 -15.71
N ARG A 167 -12.23 -12.49 -16.73
CA ARG A 167 -10.78 -12.46 -17.00
C ARG A 167 -10.11 -11.11 -16.72
N ARG A 168 -10.89 -10.09 -16.32
CA ARG A 168 -10.31 -8.78 -15.99
C ARG A 168 -9.34 -8.94 -14.81
N PRO A 169 -8.17 -8.28 -14.83
CA PRO A 169 -7.52 -7.94 -13.57
C PRO A 169 -8.55 -7.18 -12.71
N GLY A 170 -8.46 -7.22 -11.39
CA GLY A 170 -9.42 -6.52 -10.51
C GLY A 170 -9.50 -5.01 -10.79
N ARG A 171 -9.99 -4.21 -9.85
CA ARG A 171 -9.99 -2.75 -10.06
C ARG A 171 -8.56 -2.23 -10.29
N VAL A 172 -8.24 -1.88 -11.55
CA VAL A 172 -6.92 -1.38 -11.98
C VAL A 172 -7.09 0.06 -12.42
N LEU A 173 -6.31 0.96 -11.83
CA LEU A 173 -6.28 2.36 -12.25
C LEU A 173 -5.24 2.55 -13.34
N ILE A 174 -5.57 3.33 -14.37
CA ILE A 174 -4.62 3.69 -15.42
C ILE A 174 -3.86 4.94 -15.01
N LEU A 175 -2.54 4.87 -15.13
CA LEU A 175 -1.65 6.02 -15.02
C LEU A 175 -1.11 6.36 -16.41
N GLU A 176 -1.73 7.34 -17.06
CA GLU A 176 -1.42 7.73 -18.44
C GLU A 176 -0.32 8.78 -18.47
N HIS A 177 0.89 8.36 -18.83
CA HIS A 177 2.03 9.24 -19.04
C HIS A 177 1.97 9.88 -20.44
N PRO A 178 2.42 11.14 -20.57
CA PRO A 178 2.68 11.71 -21.88
C PRO A 178 3.77 10.88 -22.59
N CYS A 179 3.76 10.88 -23.92
CA CYS A 179 4.72 10.13 -24.74
C CYS A 179 6.18 10.36 -24.27
N GLY A 180 6.93 9.28 -24.01
CA GLY A 180 8.31 9.31 -23.52
C GLY A 180 8.48 9.14 -22.01
N GLU A 181 9.64 9.55 -21.47
CA GLU A 181 9.87 9.63 -20.01
C GLU A 181 9.14 10.85 -19.47
N GLY A 182 7.95 10.64 -18.93
CA GLY A 182 7.02 11.70 -18.59
C GLY A 182 6.73 11.78 -17.10
N GLU A 183 6.96 12.97 -16.54
CA GLU A 183 6.37 13.38 -15.27
C GLU A 183 4.91 13.81 -15.51
N LEU A 184 3.99 13.29 -14.70
CA LEU A 184 2.55 13.53 -14.80
C LEU A 184 2.05 14.21 -13.52
N SER A 185 1.28 15.29 -13.69
CA SER A 185 0.58 15.92 -12.56
C SER A 185 -0.80 15.31 -12.37
N VAL A 186 -1.05 14.66 -11.23
CA VAL A 186 -2.31 13.98 -10.89
C VAL A 186 -2.83 14.48 -9.55
N GLY A 187 -3.92 15.23 -9.56
CA GLY A 187 -4.53 15.77 -8.33
C GLY A 187 -3.58 16.65 -7.51
N GLY A 188 -2.67 17.39 -8.18
CA GLY A 188 -1.63 18.22 -7.56
C GLY A 188 -0.36 17.45 -7.15
N TRP A 189 -0.36 16.13 -7.25
CA TRP A 189 0.82 15.30 -7.03
C TRP A 189 1.59 15.14 -8.31
N THR A 190 2.88 14.93 -8.19
CA THR A 190 3.76 14.72 -9.34
C THR A 190 4.19 13.27 -9.36
N VAL A 191 3.85 12.56 -10.42
CA VAL A 191 4.02 11.11 -10.57
C VAL A 191 4.85 10.83 -11.81
N SER A 192 5.95 10.11 -11.65
CA SER A 192 6.81 9.69 -12.75
C SER A 192 7.12 8.20 -12.67
N TYR A 193 7.43 7.60 -13.81
CA TYR A 193 7.85 6.21 -13.90
C TYR A 193 9.28 6.15 -14.44
N ASP A 194 10.18 5.61 -13.64
CA ASP A 194 11.60 5.45 -13.96
C ASP A 194 11.90 3.94 -14.07
N CYS A 195 12.58 3.52 -15.15
CA CYS A 195 12.84 2.10 -15.41
C CYS A 195 13.73 1.41 -14.34
N ARG A 196 14.46 2.19 -13.53
CA ARG A 196 15.33 1.69 -12.46
C ARG A 196 14.71 1.86 -11.08
N ARG A 197 13.95 2.93 -10.86
CA ARG A 197 13.36 3.29 -9.55
C ARG A 197 11.90 2.88 -9.42
N GLY A 198 11.25 2.50 -10.52
CA GLY A 198 9.83 2.23 -10.60
C GLY A 198 9.01 3.51 -10.52
N LEU A 199 7.82 3.41 -9.91
CA LEU A 199 6.93 4.56 -9.71
C LEU A 199 7.48 5.50 -8.63
N VAL A 200 7.70 6.76 -9.01
CA VAL A 200 8.10 7.84 -8.11
C VAL A 200 6.93 8.78 -7.94
N VAL A 201 6.57 9.06 -6.69
CA VAL A 201 5.45 9.94 -6.35
C VAL A 201 5.97 11.04 -5.44
N GLN A 202 5.75 12.30 -5.83
CA GLN A 202 6.11 13.49 -5.09
C GLN A 202 4.84 14.23 -4.67
N ALA A 203 4.76 14.57 -3.38
CA ALA A 203 3.66 15.35 -2.84
C ALA A 203 3.63 16.76 -3.44
N PRO A 204 2.45 17.40 -3.53
CA PRO A 204 2.35 18.81 -3.88
C PRO A 204 3.28 19.63 -2.98
N VAL A 205 4.04 20.54 -3.59
CA VAL A 205 4.79 21.54 -2.83
C VAL A 205 3.75 22.42 -2.14
N ALA A 206 3.74 22.42 -0.80
CA ALA A 206 2.88 23.32 -0.06
C ALA A 206 3.35 24.75 -0.38
N GLU A 207 2.54 25.50 -1.12
CA GLU A 207 2.75 26.94 -1.24
C GLU A 207 2.65 27.52 0.18
N GLU A 208 3.79 27.98 0.72
CA GLU A 208 3.81 28.82 1.91
C GLU A 208 2.94 30.03 1.60
N ARG A 209 1.74 30.05 2.18
CA ARG A 209 0.87 31.23 2.17
C ARG A 209 1.64 32.37 2.83
N ALA A 210 2.11 33.31 2.02
CA ALA A 210 2.64 34.60 2.43
C ALA A 210 1.55 35.45 3.11
#